data_AF-A0A946U7H8-F1
#
_entry.id   AF-A0A946U7H8-F1
#
_cell.length_a   1.000
_cell.length_b   1.000
_cell.length_c   1.000
_cell.angle_alpha   90.00
_cell.angle_beta   90.00
_cell.angle_gamma   90.00
#
_symmetry.space_group_name_H-M   'P 1'
#
loop_
_entity.id
_entity.type
_entity.pdbx_description
1 polymer ?
#
loop_
_entity_poly.entity_id
_entity_poly.type
_entity_poly.pdbx_seq_one_letter_code
_entity_poly.pdbx_strand_id
1 'polypeptide(L)'
;TDIEISGAGFSLGVGEGDYLPIVKVAPIYPQRALVRGIEGYCVVQYTVTRQGTIRDPFVIEDQCTNAMFHRPSLQAALKFKYKPRVIDGQAVEVPGVQNKFTYVIEG
;
A
#
# COMPACT_ATOMS: atom_id res chain seq x y z
N THR A 1 28.85 -12.60 -5.36
CA THR A 1 28.52 -11.19 -5.62
C THR A 1 27.53 -10.76 -4.57
N ASP A 2 28.04 -10.14 -3.52
CA ASP A 2 27.23 -9.54 -2.46
C ASP A 2 26.30 -8.48 -3.05
N ILE A 3 25.02 -8.57 -2.69
CA ILE A 3 24.06 -7.49 -2.88
C ILE A 3 23.42 -7.24 -1.51
N GLU A 4 24.02 -6.31 -0.77
CA GLU A 4 23.32 -5.58 0.28
C GLU A 4 22.21 -4.75 -0.38
N ILE A 5 20.95 -5.07 -0.09
CA ILE A 5 19.83 -4.14 -0.30
C ILE A 5 19.23 -3.86 1.07
N SER A 6 19.85 -2.89 1.74
CA SER A 6 19.28 -2.16 2.87
C SER A 6 18.16 -1.27 2.32
N GLY A 7 16.94 -1.80 2.32
CA GLY A 7 15.76 -1.07 1.90
C GLY A 7 14.52 -1.86 2.30
N ALA A 8 13.97 -1.56 3.47
CA ALA A 8 12.71 -2.11 3.93
C ALA A 8 11.59 -1.81 2.92
N GLY A 9 11.30 -2.79 2.07
CA GLY A 9 10.34 -2.67 0.96
C GLY A 9 10.12 -4.02 0.31
N PHE A 10 9.76 -5.02 1.12
CA PHE A 10 9.45 -6.37 0.65
C PHE A 10 8.15 -6.33 -0.17
N SER A 11 8.29 -6.13 -1.49
CA SER A 11 7.29 -6.46 -2.50
C SER A 11 7.23 -7.99 -2.59
N LEU A 12 6.29 -8.61 -1.89
CA LEU A 12 5.92 -10.00 -2.13
C LEU A 12 4.44 -10.06 -2.46
N GLY A 13 4.15 -10.42 -3.72
CA GLY A 13 2.89 -11.01 -4.13
C GLY A 13 2.02 -10.14 -5.04
N VAL A 14 2.06 -10.48 -6.33
CA VAL A 14 1.08 -10.19 -7.40
C VAL A 14 1.22 -8.83 -8.12
N GLY A 15 1.89 -8.84 -9.28
CA GLY A 15 1.78 -7.80 -10.33
C GLY A 15 2.99 -6.88 -10.50
N GLU A 16 4.20 -7.43 -10.51
CA GLU A 16 5.48 -6.71 -10.48
C GLU A 16 5.88 -6.04 -11.82
N GLY A 17 4.97 -5.34 -12.50
CA GLY A 17 5.34 -4.60 -13.73
C GLY A 17 4.28 -3.74 -14.38
N ASP A 18 3.03 -3.82 -13.93
CA ASP A 18 1.90 -3.30 -14.72
C ASP A 18 1.47 -1.86 -14.35
N TYR A 19 2.02 -1.30 -13.28
CA TYR A 19 1.65 0.03 -12.79
C TYR A 19 2.82 0.67 -12.04
N LEU A 20 3.05 1.96 -12.28
CA LEU A 20 4.20 2.70 -11.72
C LEU A 20 3.72 3.70 -10.66
N PRO A 21 4.12 3.58 -9.38
CA PRO A 21 3.75 4.56 -8.37
C PRO A 21 4.48 5.88 -8.61
N ILE A 22 3.75 6.99 -8.48
CA ILE A 22 4.30 8.37 -8.50
C ILE A 22 4.40 8.89 -7.07
N VAL A 23 3.38 8.65 -6.25
CA VAL A 23 3.33 9.10 -4.86
C VAL A 23 2.87 7.96 -3.98
N LYS A 24 3.65 7.68 -2.94
CA LYS A 24 3.34 6.76 -1.85
C LYS A 24 3.39 7.53 -0.54
N VAL A 25 2.30 7.45 0.23
CA VAL A 25 2.15 8.13 1.52
C VAL A 25 2.19 7.10 2.64
N ALA A 26 3.13 7.24 3.57
CA ALA A 26 3.17 6.39 4.75
C ALA A 26 1.89 6.55 5.60
N PRO A 27 1.43 5.48 6.27
CA PRO A 27 0.26 5.58 7.13
C PRO A 27 0.62 6.29 8.43
N ILE A 28 -0.36 6.99 8.99
CA ILE A 28 -0.21 7.60 10.32
C ILE A 28 -0.34 6.49 11.36
N TYR A 29 0.67 6.34 12.21
CA TYR A 29 0.66 5.34 13.27
C TYR A 29 -0.48 5.64 14.29
N PRO A 30 -1.37 4.69 14.58
CA PRO A 30 -2.42 4.89 15.59
C PRO A 30 -1.84 5.13 16.98
N GLN A 31 -2.18 6.25 17.60
CA GLN A 31 -1.72 6.61 18.96
C GLN A 31 -1.97 5.49 19.99
N ARG A 32 -3.14 4.81 19.90
CA ARG A 32 -3.47 3.69 20.78
C ARG A 32 -2.58 2.46 20.59
N ALA A 33 -2.12 2.20 19.36
CA ALA A 33 -1.18 1.12 19.09
C ALA A 33 0.23 1.52 19.55
N LEU A 34 0.63 2.77 19.32
CA LEU A 34 1.94 3.30 19.68
C LEU A 34 2.18 3.24 21.20
N VAL A 35 1.23 3.75 22.00
CA VAL A 35 1.30 3.70 23.47
C VAL A 35 1.35 2.27 24.01
N ARG A 36 0.77 1.31 23.28
CA ARG A 36 0.75 -0.11 23.65
C ARG A 36 1.94 -0.90 23.09
N GLY A 37 2.83 -0.28 22.33
CA GLY A 37 3.95 -0.97 21.69
C GLY A 37 3.52 -2.01 20.64
N ILE A 38 2.36 -1.83 20.01
CA ILE A 38 1.80 -2.82 19.07
C ILE A 38 2.29 -2.53 17.66
N GLU A 39 3.21 -3.33 17.16
CA GLU A 39 3.67 -3.32 15.77
C GLU A 39 2.87 -4.29 14.88
N GLY A 40 3.04 -4.17 13.58
CA GLY A 40 2.48 -5.14 12.64
C GLY A 40 2.37 -4.61 11.22
N TYR A 41 1.46 -5.20 10.44
CA TYR A 41 1.16 -4.75 9.09
C TYR A 41 -0.30 -4.95 8.71
N CYS A 42 -0.70 -4.29 7.62
CA CYS A 42 -2.00 -4.44 6.99
C CYS A 42 -1.86 -4.33 5.47
N VAL A 43 -2.46 -5.25 4.72
CA VAL A 43 -2.51 -5.19 3.25
C VAL A 43 -3.84 -4.59 2.81
N VAL A 44 -3.77 -3.60 1.92
CA VAL A 44 -4.94 -2.94 1.33
C VAL A 44 -4.95 -3.21 -0.17
N GLN A 45 -6.10 -3.64 -0.67
CA GLN A 45 -6.37 -3.78 -2.10
C GLN A 45 -7.21 -2.61 -2.60
N TYR A 46 -6.96 -2.18 -3.82
CA TYR A 46 -7.70 -1.09 -4.46
C TYR A 46 -7.63 -1.15 -5.98
N THR A 47 -8.39 -0.27 -6.63
CA THR A 47 -8.33 -0.04 -8.07
C THR A 47 -7.60 1.27 -8.36
N VAL A 48 -6.61 1.22 -9.25
CA VAL A 48 -5.99 2.42 -9.83
C VAL A 48 -6.82 2.88 -11.01
N THR A 49 -7.30 4.12 -10.96
CA THR A 49 -8.14 4.71 -12.02
C THR A 49 -7.32 5.11 -13.24
N ARG A 50 -8.01 5.46 -14.33
CA ARG A 50 -7.39 6.03 -15.55
C ARG A 50 -6.64 7.35 -15.30
N GLN A 51 -6.92 8.03 -14.20
CA GLN A 51 -6.23 9.26 -13.79
C GLN A 51 -5.06 8.97 -12.84
N GLY A 52 -4.81 7.69 -12.52
CA GLY A 52 -3.75 7.31 -11.58
C GLY A 52 -4.12 7.53 -10.11
N THR A 53 -5.39 7.79 -9.81
CA THR A 53 -5.90 7.91 -8.44
C THR A 53 -6.39 6.56 -7.91
N ILE A 54 -6.65 6.47 -6.62
CA ILE A 54 -7.15 5.26 -5.99
C ILE A 54 -8.67 5.30 -5.85
N ARG A 55 -9.33 4.18 -6.12
CA ARG A 55 -10.76 3.96 -5.91
C ARG A 55 -10.99 2.64 -5.18
N ASP A 56 -12.07 2.60 -4.40
CA ASP A 56 -12.58 1.42 -3.69
C ASP A 56 -11.53 0.67 -2.85
N PRO A 57 -10.73 1.35 -2.00
CA PRO A 57 -9.77 0.66 -1.16
C PRO A 57 -10.48 -0.12 -0.05
N PHE A 58 -10.04 -1.36 0.15
CA PHE A 58 -10.46 -2.20 1.26
C PHE A 58 -9.28 -2.98 1.85
N VAL A 59 -9.37 -3.31 3.14
CA VAL A 59 -8.37 -4.13 3.82
C VAL A 59 -8.62 -5.58 3.47
N ILE A 60 -7.56 -6.33 3.18
CA ILE A 60 -7.64 -7.78 3.11
C ILE A 60 -7.52 -8.29 4.55
N GLU A 61 -8.65 -8.67 5.14
CA GLU A 61 -8.78 -9.06 6.55
C GLU A 61 -7.75 -10.13 6.96
N ASP A 62 -7.59 -11.18 6.14
CA ASP A 62 -6.63 -12.26 6.39
C ASP A 62 -5.16 -11.83 6.30
N GLN A 63 -4.89 -10.61 5.80
CA GLN A 63 -3.56 -10.04 5.66
C GLN A 63 -3.40 -8.76 6.48
N CYS A 64 -4.12 -8.67 7.61
CA CYS A 64 -3.96 -7.60 8.57
C CYS A 64 -3.77 -8.14 9.98
N THR A 65 -2.65 -7.75 10.60
CA THR A 65 -2.26 -8.22 11.94
C THR A 65 -3.11 -7.63 13.06
N ASN A 66 -3.73 -6.47 12.84
CA ASN A 66 -4.52 -5.80 13.87
C ASN A 66 -5.54 -4.82 13.27
N ALA A 67 -6.77 -4.86 13.78
CA ALA A 67 -7.87 -3.96 13.40
C ALA A 67 -7.53 -2.46 13.55
N MET A 68 -6.63 -2.10 14.48
CA MET A 68 -6.18 -0.72 14.66
C MET A 68 -5.48 -0.15 13.42
N PHE A 69 -4.93 -1.01 12.56
CA PHE A 69 -4.25 -0.61 11.33
C PHE A 69 -5.17 -0.46 10.12
N HIS A 70 -6.46 -0.80 10.21
CA HIS A 70 -7.35 -0.76 9.05
C HIS A 70 -7.54 0.67 8.54
N ARG A 71 -8.11 1.52 9.40
CA ARG A 71 -8.39 2.92 9.08
C ARG A 71 -7.15 3.71 8.60
N PRO A 72 -6.01 3.71 9.30
CA PRO A 72 -4.83 4.46 8.84
C PRO A 72 -4.30 3.94 7.49
N SER A 73 -4.31 2.63 7.24
CA SER A 73 -3.86 2.04 5.97
C SER A 73 -4.77 2.47 4.80
N LEU A 74 -6.09 2.43 5.00
CA LEU A 74 -7.07 2.91 4.02
C LEU A 74 -6.89 4.39 3.69
N GLN A 75 -6.71 5.23 4.71
CA GLN A 75 -6.52 6.66 4.55
C GLN A 75 -5.21 7.00 3.83
N ALA A 76 -4.16 6.22 4.06
CA ALA A 76 -2.89 6.36 3.36
C ALA A 76 -3.01 5.95 1.88
N ALA A 77 -3.66 4.82 1.60
CA ALA A 77 -3.87 4.31 0.25
C ALA A 77 -4.62 5.32 -0.63
N LEU A 78 -5.65 5.99 -0.11
CA LEU A 78 -6.40 7.02 -0.84
C LEU A 78 -5.54 8.19 -1.35
N LYS A 79 -4.38 8.43 -0.73
CA LYS A 79 -3.45 9.50 -1.10
C LYS A 79 -2.42 9.07 -2.13
N PHE A 80 -2.40 7.80 -2.53
CA PHE A 80 -1.46 7.33 -3.53
C PHE A 80 -1.77 7.90 -4.91
N LYS A 81 -0.72 8.04 -5.71
CA LYS A 81 -0.81 8.39 -7.12
C LYS A 81 0.05 7.42 -7.92
N TYR A 82 -0.48 7.02 -9.07
CA TYR A 82 0.15 6.10 -10.01
C TYR A 82 0.20 6.75 -11.39
N LYS A 83 1.15 6.33 -12.21
CA LYS A 83 1.14 6.62 -13.63
C LYS A 83 -0.02 5.81 -14.24
N PRO A 84 -0.96 6.45 -14.95
CA PRO A 84 -1.99 5.73 -15.67
C PRO A 84 -1.39 4.66 -16.59
N ARG A 85 -1.96 3.46 -16.55
CA ARG A 85 -1.62 2.43 -17.52
C ARG A 85 -2.28 2.79 -18.84
N VAL A 86 -1.52 2.74 -19.93
CA VAL A 86 -2.02 3.02 -21.28
C VAL A 86 -1.85 1.75 -22.12
N ILE A 87 -2.94 1.29 -22.74
CA ILE A 87 -2.96 0.17 -23.68
C ILE A 87 -3.58 0.70 -24.97
N ASP A 88 -2.91 0.53 -26.11
CA ASP A 88 -3.36 1.01 -27.42
C ASP A 88 -3.77 2.50 -27.45
N GLY A 89 -3.00 3.34 -26.73
CA GLY A 89 -3.24 4.78 -26.63
C GLY A 89 -4.37 5.20 -25.68
N GLN A 90 -5.05 4.25 -25.03
CA GLN A 90 -6.14 4.51 -24.10
C GLN A 90 -5.73 4.22 -22.65
N ALA A 91 -6.03 5.15 -21.74
CA ALA A 91 -5.82 4.93 -20.31
C ALA A 91 -6.82 3.90 -19.77
N VAL A 92 -6.31 2.87 -19.10
CA VAL A 92 -7.11 1.77 -18.53
C VAL A 92 -7.02 1.78 -17.01
N GLU A 93 -8.08 1.29 -16.36
CA GLU A 93 -8.07 1.07 -14.91
C GLU A 93 -7.34 -0.23 -14.59
N VAL A 94 -6.67 -0.28 -13.44
CA VAL A 94 -5.94 -1.46 -12.96
C VAL A 94 -6.55 -1.89 -11.63
N PRO A 95 -7.46 -2.87 -11.62
CA PRO A 95 -8.04 -3.42 -10.40
C PRO A 95 -7.06 -4.36 -9.70
N GLY A 96 -7.31 -4.65 -8.43
CA GLY A 96 -6.58 -5.67 -7.68
C GLY A 96 -5.17 -5.27 -7.24
N VAL A 97 -4.83 -3.98 -7.31
CA VAL A 97 -3.53 -3.49 -6.83
C VAL A 97 -3.50 -3.61 -5.31
N GLN A 98 -2.45 -4.25 -4.79
CA GLN A 98 -2.27 -4.46 -3.36
C GLN A 98 -1.08 -3.64 -2.85
N ASN A 99 -1.18 -3.16 -1.61
CA ASN A 99 -0.06 -2.53 -0.92
C ASN A 99 -0.02 -2.93 0.55
N LYS A 100 1.15 -3.39 0.99
CA LYS A 100 1.43 -3.67 2.39
C LYS A 100 1.86 -2.40 3.12
N PHE A 101 1.15 -2.07 4.18
CA PHE A 101 1.49 -1.01 5.13
C PHE A 101 2.09 -1.63 6.37
N THR A 102 3.33 -1.29 6.69
CA THR A 102 4.05 -1.79 7.87
C THR A 102 4.11 -0.71 8.94
N TYR A 103 3.85 -1.10 10.18
CA TYR A 103 3.84 -0.26 11.37
C TYR A 103 4.91 -0.78 12.32
N VAL A 104 6.03 -0.07 12.38
CA VAL A 104 7.16 -0.34 13.28
C VAL A 104 7.41 0.89 14.15
N ILE A 105 7.83 0.66 15.38
CA ILE A 105 8.23 1.70 16.33
C ILE A 105 9.74 1.74 16.26
N GLU A 106 10.28 2.82 15.72
CA GLU A 106 11.72 3.07 15.83
C GLU A 106 12.03 3.36 17.31
N GLY A 107 12.89 2.52 17.89
CA GLY A 107 13.38 2.64 19.26
C GLY A 107 14.62 3.51 19.37
#